data_AF-A0A960EBZ3-F1
#
_entry.id   AF-A0A960EBZ3-F1
#
_cell.length_a   1.000
_cell.length_b   1.000
_cell.length_c   1.000
_cell.angle_alpha   90.00
_cell.angle_beta   90.00
_cell.angle_gamma   90.00
#
_symmetry.space_group_name_H-M   'P 1'
#
loop_
_entity.id
_entity.type
_entity.pdbx_description
1 polymer ?
#
loop_
_entity_poly.entity_id
_entity_poly.type
_entity_poly.pdbx_seq_one_letter_code
_entity_poly.pdbx_strand_id
1 'polypeptide(L)'
;EPWHLDPSSGTLTSLGDLNPGVAGSFPEGFTASTDGSAGLFWATTAAGDRLHVVEGTSVTATNVDDDGDHARSMAATGTDTFALARSTTAGDQFGVFGTLLDRYRSVGTPNPATGDAWPSDFTALGDDVVFTASDGVHGTEMFVHDRSADTVAMIDDLNAIGGSAPLVLGVLDGTVLFTAQETGGSPDLFATDGTTITPIGNRDDAAVARSWADQVGSAD
;
A
#
# COMPACT_ATOMS: atom_id res chain seq x y z
N GLU A 1 -8.89 20.88 -10.37
CA GLU A 1 -7.72 21.41 -9.63
C GLU A 1 -7.72 20.99 -8.18
N PRO A 2 -6.54 20.66 -7.61
CA PRO A 2 -6.40 20.35 -6.21
C PRO A 2 -6.41 21.61 -5.34
N TRP A 3 -6.88 21.46 -4.10
CA TRP A 3 -6.98 22.54 -3.11
C TRP A 3 -6.50 22.06 -1.76
N HIS A 4 -5.87 22.94 -0.99
CA HIS A 4 -5.45 22.71 0.39
C HIS A 4 -6.35 23.48 1.35
N LEU A 5 -6.91 22.78 2.34
CA LEU A 5 -7.70 23.36 3.42
C LEU A 5 -6.82 23.46 4.66
N ASP A 6 -6.60 24.67 5.17
CA ASP A 6 -6.07 24.86 6.52
C ASP A 6 -7.21 24.67 7.53
N PRO A 7 -7.21 23.59 8.33
CA PRO A 7 -8.31 23.30 9.26
C PRO A 7 -8.37 24.29 10.44
N SER A 8 -7.28 24.99 10.75
CA SER A 8 -7.22 25.94 11.86
C SER A 8 -7.90 27.27 11.53
N SER A 9 -7.82 27.69 10.27
CA SER A 9 -8.41 28.94 9.78
C SER A 9 -9.64 28.73 8.89
N GLY A 10 -9.86 27.51 8.39
CA GLY A 10 -10.85 27.20 7.36
C GLY A 10 -10.48 27.74 5.98
N THR A 11 -9.25 28.22 5.79
CA THR A 11 -8.81 28.84 4.54
C THR A 11 -8.58 27.78 3.47
N LEU A 12 -9.19 27.95 2.31
CA LEU A 12 -8.97 27.12 1.13
C LEU A 12 -7.99 27.81 0.18
N THR A 13 -6.89 27.14 -0.14
CA THR A 13 -5.84 27.63 -1.05
C THR A 13 -5.76 26.74 -2.28
N SER A 14 -5.85 27.33 -3.48
CA SER A 14 -5.68 26.58 -4.73
C SER A 14 -4.23 26.13 -4.86
N LEU A 15 -4.03 24.87 -5.24
CA LEU A 15 -2.71 24.29 -5.47
C LEU A 15 -2.25 24.39 -6.94
N GLY A 16 -3.00 25.14 -7.75
CA GLY A 16 -2.66 25.43 -9.15
C GLY A 16 -3.41 24.58 -10.16
N ASP A 17 -3.29 24.98 -11.42
CA ASP A 17 -3.75 24.22 -12.58
C ASP A 17 -2.61 23.30 -13.07
N LEU A 18 -2.73 22.00 -12.78
CA LEU A 18 -1.71 21.01 -13.11
C LEU A 18 -1.83 20.50 -14.56
N ASN A 19 -2.92 20.84 -15.27
CA ASN A 19 -3.16 20.52 -16.66
C ASN A 19 -3.52 21.79 -17.45
N PRO A 20 -2.53 22.67 -17.71
CA PRO A 20 -2.79 24.01 -18.22
C PRO A 20 -3.72 24.05 -19.43
N GLY A 21 -4.85 24.73 -19.29
CA GLY A 21 -5.81 24.92 -20.38
C GLY A 21 -7.27 24.86 -19.92
N VAL A 22 -8.12 24.30 -20.78
CA VAL A 22 -9.55 24.07 -20.46
C VAL A 22 -9.82 22.68 -19.91
N ALA A 23 -8.83 21.79 -19.97
CA ALA A 23 -8.91 20.46 -19.39
C ALA A 23 -8.67 20.56 -17.87
N GLY A 24 -9.29 19.67 -17.11
CA GLY A 24 -9.04 19.57 -15.67
C GLY A 24 -7.82 18.70 -15.37
N SER A 25 -7.28 18.85 -14.16
CA SER A 25 -6.21 17.99 -13.64
C SER A 25 -6.69 16.73 -12.92
N PHE A 26 -8.00 16.56 -12.71
CA PHE A 26 -8.62 15.37 -12.08
C PHE A 26 -7.84 14.78 -10.89
N PRO A 27 -7.54 15.56 -9.83
CA PRO A 27 -6.72 15.04 -8.75
C PRO A 27 -7.49 13.97 -7.95
N GLU A 28 -6.83 12.86 -7.65
CA GLU A 28 -7.45 11.69 -7.01
C GLU A 28 -6.46 10.88 -6.17
N GLY A 29 -6.98 9.95 -5.35
CA GLY A 29 -6.15 9.09 -4.51
C GLY A 29 -5.29 9.91 -3.54
N PHE A 30 -5.92 10.76 -2.73
CA PHE A 30 -5.16 11.53 -1.75
C PHE A 30 -4.72 10.63 -0.59
N THR A 31 -3.42 10.59 -0.32
CA THR A 31 -2.83 9.92 0.84
C THR A 31 -1.95 10.90 1.57
N ALA A 32 -2.18 11.11 2.87
CA ALA A 32 -1.36 11.99 3.70
C ALA A 32 -0.37 11.16 4.54
N SER A 33 0.78 11.74 4.85
CA SER A 33 1.67 11.22 5.90
C SER A 33 0.93 11.21 7.23
N THR A 34 1.32 10.33 8.16
CA THR A 34 0.58 10.23 9.44
C THR A 34 0.69 11.49 10.30
N ASP A 35 1.77 12.27 10.11
CA ASP A 35 1.98 13.58 10.75
C ASP A 35 1.30 14.75 10.01
N GLY A 36 0.70 14.49 8.84
CA GLY A 36 0.04 15.49 8.00
C GLY A 36 0.97 16.53 7.39
N SER A 37 2.30 16.35 7.47
CA SER A 37 3.28 17.27 6.89
C SER A 37 3.29 17.25 5.36
N ALA A 38 2.86 16.14 4.76
CA ALA A 38 2.81 15.98 3.32
C ALA A 38 1.69 15.03 2.86
N GLY A 39 1.49 15.00 1.54
CA GLY A 39 0.60 14.03 0.90
C GLY A 39 1.00 13.72 -0.53
N LEU A 40 0.36 12.68 -1.06
CA LEU A 40 0.48 12.19 -2.43
C LEU A 40 -0.91 12.20 -3.07
N PHE A 41 -0.96 12.50 -4.37
CA PHE A 41 -2.17 12.35 -5.18
C PHE A 41 -1.81 12.18 -6.65
N TRP A 42 -2.68 11.50 -7.37
CA TRP A 42 -2.63 11.41 -8.83
C TRP A 42 -3.28 12.62 -9.45
N ALA A 43 -2.74 13.15 -10.54
CA ALA A 43 -3.41 14.15 -11.35
C ALA A 43 -2.97 14.06 -12.82
N THR A 44 -3.91 14.34 -13.72
CA THR A 44 -3.64 14.52 -15.14
C THR A 44 -2.83 15.79 -15.36
N THR A 45 -1.79 15.69 -16.19
CA THR A 45 -0.97 16.82 -16.63
C THR A 45 -0.89 16.84 -18.16
N ALA A 46 -0.28 17.89 -18.73
CA ALA A 46 0.01 17.93 -20.16
C ALA A 46 0.91 16.77 -20.66
N ALA A 47 1.62 16.10 -19.75
CA ALA A 47 2.49 14.96 -20.02
C ALA A 47 1.86 13.60 -19.65
N GLY A 48 0.55 13.55 -19.41
CA GLY A 48 -0.16 12.35 -18.93
C GLY A 48 -0.47 12.39 -17.43
N ASP A 49 -1.04 11.31 -16.91
CA ASP A 49 -1.33 11.15 -15.49
C ASP A 49 -0.02 10.98 -14.71
N ARG A 50 0.16 11.80 -13.66
CA ARG A 50 1.39 11.87 -12.86
C ARG A 50 1.06 11.81 -11.38
N LEU A 51 1.93 11.16 -10.62
CA LEU A 51 1.91 11.24 -9.17
C LEU A 51 2.54 12.56 -8.72
N HIS A 52 1.88 13.24 -7.80
CA HIS A 52 2.30 14.52 -7.24
C HIS A 52 2.51 14.41 -5.74
N VAL A 53 3.51 15.14 -5.24
CA VAL A 53 3.75 15.39 -3.81
C VAL A 53 3.18 16.76 -3.46
N VAL A 54 2.47 16.86 -2.34
CA VAL A 54 2.04 18.11 -1.74
C VAL A 54 2.66 18.29 -0.35
N GLU A 55 3.22 19.48 -0.10
CA GLU A 55 3.76 19.91 1.19
C GLU A 55 3.20 21.29 1.52
N GLY A 56 2.25 21.35 2.47
CA GLY A 56 1.46 22.55 2.70
C GLY A 56 0.73 23.01 1.43
N THR A 57 1.23 24.07 0.80
CA THR A 57 0.68 24.60 -0.47
C THR A 57 1.57 24.39 -1.69
N SER A 58 2.71 23.72 -1.52
CA SER A 58 3.64 23.43 -2.62
C SER A 58 3.27 22.10 -3.26
N VAL A 59 3.17 22.06 -4.59
CA VAL A 59 2.94 20.83 -5.36
C VAL A 59 4.11 20.58 -6.30
N THR A 60 4.63 19.35 -6.27
CA THR A 60 5.73 18.90 -7.14
C THR A 60 5.31 17.64 -7.87
N ALA A 61 5.38 17.65 -9.21
CA ALA A 61 5.19 16.44 -10.02
C ALA A 61 6.41 15.52 -9.88
N THR A 62 6.16 14.22 -9.74
CA THR A 62 7.22 13.20 -9.73
C THR A 62 7.49 12.68 -11.15
N ASN A 63 8.55 11.88 -11.31
CA ASN A 63 8.81 11.17 -12.57
C ASN A 63 7.91 9.94 -12.76
N VAL A 64 7.00 9.66 -11.83
CA VAL A 64 6.10 8.52 -11.89
C VAL A 64 4.90 8.87 -12.76
N ASP A 65 4.74 8.16 -13.88
CA ASP A 65 3.60 8.24 -14.79
C ASP A 65 2.69 7.01 -14.69
N ASP A 66 1.41 7.23 -15.00
CA ASP A 66 0.44 6.17 -15.25
C ASP A 66 0.15 6.11 -16.76
N ASP A 67 0.70 5.09 -17.42
CA ASP A 67 0.49 4.80 -18.84
C ASP A 67 -0.78 3.95 -19.09
N GLY A 68 -1.64 3.76 -18.09
CA GLY A 68 -2.99 3.22 -18.29
C GLY A 68 -3.24 1.76 -17.90
N ASP A 69 -2.51 1.17 -16.93
CA ASP A 69 -3.12 0.09 -16.11
C ASP A 69 -2.94 0.34 -14.60
N HIS A 70 -4.03 0.78 -13.99
CA HIS A 70 -4.83 0.08 -12.97
C HIS A 70 -4.17 -0.62 -11.77
N ALA A 71 -3.17 -0.02 -11.13
CA ALA A 71 -3.04 -0.18 -9.68
C ALA A 71 -2.57 1.13 -9.03
N ARG A 72 -3.50 1.82 -8.34
CA ARG A 72 -3.30 3.13 -7.69
C ARG A 72 -3.41 3.02 -6.16
N SER A 73 -2.71 2.07 -5.57
CA SER A 73 -2.79 1.84 -4.12
C SER A 73 -1.65 2.58 -3.41
N MET A 74 -2.01 3.29 -2.35
CA MET A 74 -1.12 4.19 -1.61
C MET A 74 -1.36 4.00 -0.12
N ALA A 75 -0.28 3.98 0.65
CA ALA A 75 -0.29 3.82 2.10
C ALA A 75 0.62 4.89 2.74
N ALA A 76 0.51 5.12 4.03
CA ALA A 76 1.43 6.02 4.74
C ALA A 76 1.84 5.40 6.07
N THR A 77 3.13 5.47 6.38
CA THR A 77 3.73 4.93 7.61
C THR A 77 4.54 6.03 8.30
N GLY A 78 4.23 6.35 9.55
CA GLY A 78 4.97 7.39 10.28
C GLY A 78 5.02 8.73 9.51
N THR A 79 6.19 9.35 9.43
CA THR A 79 6.39 10.63 8.70
C THR A 79 6.43 10.46 7.18
N ASP A 80 6.39 9.23 6.66
CA ASP A 80 6.61 8.94 5.25
C ASP A 80 5.34 8.47 4.55
N THR A 81 5.06 9.03 3.38
CA THR A 81 3.94 8.63 2.51
C THR A 81 4.47 7.71 1.40
N PHE A 82 3.80 6.58 1.19
CA PHE A 82 4.15 5.55 0.23
C PHE A 82 3.12 5.59 -0.89
N ALA A 83 3.54 5.85 -2.13
CA ALA A 83 2.68 5.67 -3.28
C ALA A 83 3.32 4.75 -4.29
N LEU A 84 2.54 3.79 -4.74
CA LEU A 84 2.95 2.80 -5.71
C LEU A 84 2.18 3.00 -7.00
N ALA A 85 2.94 3.16 -8.07
CA ALA A 85 2.45 3.22 -9.42
C ALA A 85 3.20 2.23 -10.28
N ARG A 86 2.49 1.67 -11.25
CA ARG A 86 3.09 0.85 -12.28
C ARG A 86 3.72 1.75 -13.36
N SER A 87 5.04 1.71 -13.53
CA SER A 87 5.70 2.32 -14.71
C SER A 87 6.02 1.25 -15.75
N THR A 88 5.46 1.41 -16.94
CA THR A 88 5.67 0.55 -18.13
C THR A 88 7.07 0.71 -18.74
N THR A 89 7.79 1.78 -18.39
CA THR A 89 9.08 2.12 -19.00
C THR A 89 10.27 1.47 -18.28
N ALA A 90 10.10 0.97 -17.05
CA ALA A 90 11.22 0.53 -16.21
C ALA A 90 11.11 -0.89 -15.61
N GLY A 91 10.02 -1.64 -15.80
CA GLY A 91 9.89 -2.96 -15.14
C GLY A 91 9.89 -2.89 -13.60
N ASP A 92 9.80 -1.68 -13.04
CA ASP A 92 9.77 -1.41 -11.61
C ASP A 92 8.32 -1.37 -11.14
N GLN A 93 7.94 -2.39 -10.37
CA GLN A 93 6.59 -2.49 -9.77
C GLN A 93 6.59 -2.19 -8.28
N PHE A 94 7.71 -1.73 -7.71
CA PHE A 94 7.79 -1.35 -6.31
C PHE A 94 8.70 -0.13 -6.07
N GLY A 95 8.10 1.02 -5.78
CA GLY A 95 8.77 2.28 -5.45
C GLY A 95 8.17 2.93 -4.20
N VAL A 96 9.03 3.33 -3.27
CA VAL A 96 8.66 4.07 -2.05
C VAL A 96 9.72 5.15 -1.80
N PHE A 97 9.26 6.33 -1.37
CA PHE A 97 10.10 7.47 -0.99
C PHE A 97 10.19 7.66 0.51
N GLY A 98 11.41 7.91 0.99
CA GLY A 98 11.70 8.31 2.37
C GLY A 98 11.33 9.78 2.64
N THR A 99 12.01 10.40 3.60
CA THR A 99 11.70 11.75 4.08
C THR A 99 11.84 12.79 2.96
N LEU A 100 10.72 13.11 2.30
CA LEU A 100 10.32 14.28 1.51
C LEU A 100 11.29 14.98 0.52
N LEU A 101 12.57 14.62 0.41
CA LEU A 101 13.54 15.32 -0.44
C LEU A 101 14.51 14.42 -1.21
N ASP A 102 14.41 13.09 -1.13
CA ASP A 102 15.23 12.21 -1.99
C ASP A 102 14.36 11.33 -2.88
N ARG A 103 14.27 11.78 -4.14
CA ARG A 103 14.17 11.05 -5.41
C ARG A 103 13.59 9.63 -5.37
N TYR A 104 12.60 9.42 -6.24
CA TYR A 104 12.70 8.45 -7.33
C TYR A 104 13.62 7.22 -7.10
N ARG A 105 13.25 6.17 -6.35
CA ARG A 105 14.06 5.03 -5.94
C ARG A 105 13.16 3.80 -5.86
N SER A 106 13.34 2.91 -6.83
CA SER A 106 12.87 1.54 -6.77
C SER A 106 13.52 0.86 -5.56
N VAL A 107 12.72 0.16 -4.75
CA VAL A 107 13.21 -0.59 -3.57
C VAL A 107 13.12 -2.11 -3.79
N GLY A 108 12.92 -2.53 -5.04
CA GLY A 108 12.92 -3.93 -5.48
C GLY A 108 11.70 -4.29 -6.32
N THR A 109 11.47 -5.58 -6.50
CA THR A 109 10.20 -6.10 -7.03
C THR A 109 10.03 -7.53 -6.52
N PRO A 110 8.80 -7.95 -6.15
CA PRO A 110 8.51 -9.35 -5.84
C PRO A 110 8.84 -10.31 -7.00
N ASN A 111 8.76 -9.82 -8.24
CA ASN A 111 9.03 -10.62 -9.44
C ASN A 111 10.14 -9.97 -10.29
N PRO A 112 11.43 -10.18 -9.96
CA PRO A 112 12.54 -9.60 -10.72
C PRO A 112 12.75 -10.26 -12.09
N ALA A 113 12.15 -11.43 -12.34
CA ALA A 113 12.31 -12.15 -13.59
C ALA A 113 11.52 -11.51 -14.74
N THR A 114 10.29 -11.08 -14.48
CA THR A 114 9.43 -10.44 -15.49
C THR A 114 9.14 -8.97 -15.18
N GLY A 115 9.38 -8.53 -13.95
CA GLY A 115 8.90 -7.25 -13.45
C GLY A 115 7.43 -7.30 -13.03
N ASP A 116 6.66 -8.30 -13.48
CA ASP A 116 5.20 -8.41 -13.29
C ASP A 116 4.82 -9.11 -11.99
N ALA A 117 4.66 -8.32 -10.94
CA ALA A 117 4.23 -8.73 -9.61
C ALA A 117 2.79 -8.35 -9.24
N TRP A 118 2.17 -7.38 -9.92
CA TRP A 118 0.83 -6.84 -9.62
C TRP A 118 0.57 -6.61 -8.12
N PRO A 119 1.40 -5.81 -7.44
CA PRO A 119 1.21 -5.62 -6.01
C PRO A 119 -0.02 -4.75 -5.70
N SER A 120 -0.74 -5.10 -4.63
CA SER A 120 -1.99 -4.46 -4.19
C SER A 120 -2.12 -4.45 -2.66
N ASP A 121 -3.20 -3.87 -2.13
CA ASP A 121 -3.53 -3.88 -0.69
C ASP A 121 -2.43 -3.37 0.26
N PHE A 122 -1.63 -2.39 -0.17
CA PHE A 122 -0.60 -1.78 0.66
C PHE A 122 -1.18 -1.27 1.98
N THR A 123 -0.58 -1.76 3.04
CA THR A 123 -1.04 -1.57 4.41
C THR A 123 0.16 -1.22 5.27
N ALA A 124 0.08 -0.06 5.90
CA ALA A 124 1.10 0.42 6.82
C ALA A 124 1.17 -0.46 8.07
N LEU A 125 2.38 -0.87 8.45
CA LEU A 125 2.63 -1.70 9.63
C LEU A 125 3.82 -1.13 10.42
N GLY A 126 3.53 -0.17 11.30
CA GLY A 126 4.58 0.61 11.94
C GLY A 126 5.32 1.45 10.89
N ASP A 127 6.60 1.17 10.69
CA ASP A 127 7.46 1.79 9.67
C ASP A 127 7.58 0.93 8.39
N ASP A 128 7.06 -0.30 8.41
CA ASP A 128 7.08 -1.24 7.29
C ASP A 128 5.77 -1.16 6.49
N VAL A 129 5.77 -1.76 5.29
CA VAL A 129 4.56 -1.89 4.47
C VAL A 129 4.34 -3.34 4.11
N VAL A 130 3.14 -3.83 4.41
CA VAL A 130 2.66 -5.14 3.99
C VAL A 130 1.73 -4.98 2.79
N PHE A 131 1.77 -5.92 1.86
CA PHE A 131 0.98 -5.87 0.63
C PHE A 131 0.78 -7.25 0.02
N THR A 132 -0.14 -7.36 -0.92
CA THR A 132 -0.33 -8.58 -1.73
C THR A 132 0.44 -8.46 -3.03
N ALA A 133 1.09 -9.53 -3.50
CA ALA A 133 1.77 -9.53 -4.80
C ALA A 133 1.99 -10.97 -5.30
N SER A 134 2.37 -11.12 -6.57
CA SER A 134 2.82 -12.38 -7.17
C SER A 134 4.31 -12.32 -7.49
N ASP A 135 5.05 -13.38 -7.21
CA ASP A 135 6.44 -13.53 -7.70
C ASP A 135 6.53 -14.34 -9.01
N GLY A 136 5.38 -14.73 -9.57
CA GLY A 136 5.28 -15.58 -10.75
C GLY A 136 5.51 -17.07 -10.51
N VAL A 137 5.82 -17.49 -9.27
CA VAL A 137 6.10 -18.88 -8.90
C VAL A 137 5.06 -19.41 -7.91
N HIS A 138 4.79 -18.67 -6.84
CA HIS A 138 3.88 -19.09 -5.76
C HIS A 138 2.46 -18.52 -5.94
N GLY A 139 2.24 -17.68 -6.96
CA GLY A 139 0.98 -16.96 -7.14
C GLY A 139 0.88 -15.76 -6.19
N THR A 140 -0.33 -15.23 -5.99
CA THR A 140 -0.55 -14.06 -5.14
C THR A 140 -0.47 -14.42 -3.65
N GLU A 141 0.50 -13.84 -2.95
CA GLU A 141 0.79 -14.04 -1.52
C GLU A 141 0.97 -12.70 -0.79
N MET A 142 1.15 -12.75 0.54
CA MET A 142 1.51 -11.59 1.36
C MET A 142 3.02 -11.32 1.31
N PHE A 143 3.39 -10.06 1.10
CA PHE A 143 4.75 -9.55 1.05
C PHE A 143 4.93 -8.39 2.02
N VAL A 144 6.17 -8.17 2.44
CA VAL A 144 6.59 -7.05 3.28
C VAL A 144 7.73 -6.29 2.60
N HIS A 145 7.70 -4.96 2.71
CA HIS A 145 8.89 -4.12 2.60
C HIS A 145 9.37 -3.78 4.00
N ASP A 146 10.43 -4.47 4.42
CA ASP A 146 11.15 -4.15 5.65
C ASP A 146 11.96 -2.89 5.38
N ARG A 147 11.56 -1.79 6.01
CA ARG A 147 12.18 -0.49 5.83
C ARG A 147 13.54 -0.40 6.54
N SER A 148 13.72 -1.15 7.62
CA SER A 148 14.97 -1.18 8.36
C SER A 148 16.10 -1.83 7.54
N ALA A 149 15.76 -2.88 6.78
CA ALA A 149 16.67 -3.61 5.92
C ALA A 149 16.67 -3.12 4.46
N ASP A 150 15.64 -2.36 4.06
CA ASP A 150 15.38 -1.93 2.70
C ASP A 150 15.24 -3.12 1.73
N THR A 151 14.42 -4.10 2.13
CA THR A 151 14.21 -5.35 1.39
C THR A 151 12.73 -5.66 1.18
N VAL A 152 12.41 -6.25 0.03
CA VAL A 152 11.09 -6.81 -0.27
C VAL A 152 11.16 -8.34 -0.17
N ALA A 153 10.26 -8.94 0.61
CA ALA A 153 10.22 -10.39 0.81
C ALA A 153 8.78 -10.89 0.95
N MET A 154 8.54 -12.13 0.52
CA MET A 154 7.31 -12.88 0.85
C MET A 154 7.35 -13.21 2.34
N ILE A 155 6.23 -13.01 3.04
CA ILE A 155 6.14 -13.31 4.48
C ILE A 155 6.05 -14.83 4.69
N ASP A 156 5.17 -15.49 3.93
CA ASP A 156 5.03 -16.96 3.91
C ASP A 156 4.34 -17.42 2.62
N ASP A 157 4.60 -18.68 2.21
CA ASP A 157 3.86 -19.37 1.14
C ASP A 157 2.71 -20.16 1.78
N LEU A 158 1.57 -19.50 1.96
CA LEU A 158 0.40 -20.12 2.61
C LEU A 158 -0.22 -21.23 1.76
N ASN A 159 -0.03 -21.19 0.44
CA ASN A 159 -0.62 -22.13 -0.49
C ASN A 159 0.43 -22.70 -1.46
N ALA A 160 1.09 -23.78 -1.04
CA ALA A 160 2.16 -24.42 -1.82
C ALA A 160 1.77 -24.95 -3.22
N ILE A 161 0.50 -24.89 -3.63
CA ILE A 161 0.03 -25.31 -4.97
C ILE A 161 -0.45 -24.14 -5.86
N GLY A 162 -0.37 -22.89 -5.40
CA GLY A 162 -0.76 -21.67 -6.13
C GLY A 162 -1.09 -20.52 -5.17
N GLY A 163 -1.54 -19.36 -5.63
CA GLY A 163 -1.74 -18.22 -4.71
C GLY A 163 -2.78 -18.46 -3.60
N SER A 164 -2.54 -17.89 -2.42
CA SER A 164 -3.45 -17.92 -1.26
C SER A 164 -4.57 -16.87 -1.34
N ALA A 165 -4.52 -15.98 -2.34
CA ALA A 165 -5.48 -14.89 -2.57
C ALA A 165 -5.79 -14.07 -1.30
N PRO A 166 -4.78 -13.44 -0.68
CA PRO A 166 -4.99 -12.70 0.55
C PRO A 166 -5.92 -11.49 0.32
N LEU A 167 -6.75 -11.19 1.30
CA LEU A 167 -7.55 -9.98 1.37
C LEU A 167 -7.31 -9.30 2.72
N VAL A 168 -6.65 -8.14 2.68
CA VAL A 168 -6.37 -7.37 3.89
C VAL A 168 -7.66 -6.75 4.45
N LEU A 169 -7.92 -6.99 5.73
CA LEU A 169 -9.08 -6.46 6.46
C LEU A 169 -8.76 -5.16 7.20
N GLY A 170 -7.49 -5.00 7.60
CA GLY A 170 -7.00 -3.80 8.27
C GLY A 170 -5.89 -4.10 9.26
N VAL A 171 -5.54 -3.08 10.04
CA VAL A 171 -4.49 -3.17 11.07
C VAL A 171 -5.13 -3.00 12.44
N LEU A 172 -4.78 -3.87 13.37
CA LEU A 172 -5.18 -3.81 14.77
C LEU A 172 -3.94 -4.00 15.65
N ASP A 173 -3.65 -3.02 16.51
CA ASP A 173 -2.56 -3.07 17.48
C ASP A 173 -1.20 -3.54 16.91
N GLY A 174 -0.84 -3.02 15.73
CA GLY A 174 0.43 -3.35 15.07
C GLY A 174 0.45 -4.73 14.44
N THR A 175 -0.71 -5.29 14.11
CA THR A 175 -0.87 -6.56 13.37
C THR A 175 -1.80 -6.34 12.18
N VAL A 176 -1.44 -6.84 11.01
CA VAL A 176 -2.31 -6.87 9.84
C VAL A 176 -3.22 -8.09 9.93
N LEU A 177 -4.54 -7.86 9.88
CA LEU A 177 -5.56 -8.90 9.80
C LEU A 177 -5.95 -9.09 8.34
N PHE A 178 -6.03 -10.35 7.89
CA PHE A 178 -6.36 -10.67 6.50
C PHE A 178 -7.01 -12.05 6.39
N THR A 179 -7.74 -12.30 5.30
CA THR A 179 -8.19 -13.65 4.96
C THR A 179 -7.32 -14.23 3.85
N ALA A 180 -7.00 -15.52 3.92
CA ALA A 180 -6.27 -16.22 2.87
C ALA A 180 -6.66 -17.70 2.82
N GLN A 181 -6.38 -18.38 1.71
CA GLN A 181 -6.64 -19.80 1.51
C GLN A 181 -5.35 -20.60 1.65
N GLU A 182 -5.30 -21.53 2.60
CA GLU A 182 -4.24 -22.53 2.68
C GLU A 182 -4.45 -23.67 1.67
N THR A 183 -3.42 -24.50 1.46
CA THR A 183 -3.47 -25.64 0.54
C THR A 183 -4.67 -26.56 0.81
N GLY A 184 -5.60 -26.62 -0.15
CA GLY A 184 -6.78 -27.50 -0.07
C GLY A 184 -7.87 -27.04 0.90
N GLY A 185 -7.73 -25.85 1.50
CA GLY A 185 -8.68 -25.26 2.44
C GLY A 185 -9.71 -24.32 1.80
N SER A 186 -10.54 -23.69 2.62
CA SER A 186 -11.31 -22.48 2.27
C SER A 186 -10.60 -21.25 2.83
N PRO A 187 -10.95 -20.01 2.43
CA PRO A 187 -10.40 -18.83 3.07
C PRO A 187 -10.69 -18.79 4.57
N ASP A 188 -9.63 -18.64 5.37
CA ASP A 188 -9.66 -18.52 6.83
C ASP A 188 -9.02 -17.19 7.29
N LEU A 189 -9.08 -16.89 8.59
CA LEU A 189 -8.60 -15.62 9.15
C LEU A 189 -7.17 -15.76 9.70
N PHE A 190 -6.30 -14.84 9.28
CA PHE A 190 -4.88 -14.79 9.66
C PHE A 190 -4.47 -13.40 10.15
N ALA A 191 -3.37 -13.38 10.89
CA ALA A 191 -2.66 -12.20 11.37
C ALA A 191 -1.23 -12.23 10.84
N THR A 192 -0.64 -11.07 10.59
CA THR A 192 0.81 -10.94 10.40
C THR A 192 1.37 -9.69 11.06
N ASP A 193 2.55 -9.83 11.64
CA ASP A 193 3.38 -8.73 12.13
C ASP A 193 4.42 -8.28 11.10
N GLY A 194 4.29 -8.71 9.85
CA GLY A 194 5.24 -8.43 8.77
C GLY A 194 6.38 -9.44 8.70
N THR A 195 6.59 -10.26 9.73
CA THR A 195 7.65 -11.27 9.78
C THR A 195 7.12 -12.70 9.72
N THR A 196 5.95 -12.94 10.30
CA THR A 196 5.31 -14.26 10.34
C THR A 196 3.82 -14.15 10.12
N ILE A 197 3.21 -15.23 9.63
CA ILE A 197 1.75 -15.36 9.54
C ILE A 197 1.26 -16.30 10.64
N THR A 198 0.23 -15.88 11.37
CA THR A 198 -0.41 -16.66 12.43
C THR A 198 -1.89 -16.88 12.12
N PRO A 199 -2.40 -18.12 12.12
CA PRO A 199 -3.82 -18.38 11.99
C PRO A 199 -4.56 -17.86 13.25
N ILE A 200 -5.55 -16.99 13.05
CA ILE A 200 -6.42 -16.48 14.13
C ILE A 200 -7.61 -17.41 14.35
N GLY A 201 -8.05 -18.06 13.29
CA GLY A 201 -9.00 -19.16 13.39
C GLY A 201 -9.43 -19.67 12.04
N ASN A 202 -9.62 -20.98 11.98
CA ASN A 202 -10.38 -21.58 10.91
C ASN A 202 -11.87 -21.55 11.27
N ARG A 203 -12.71 -21.51 10.24
CA ARG A 203 -14.16 -21.72 10.46
C ARG A 203 -14.47 -23.13 11.00
N ASP A 204 -13.54 -24.06 10.89
CA ASP A 204 -13.76 -25.51 11.05
C ASP A 204 -13.19 -26.15 12.34
N ASP A 205 -12.45 -25.42 13.19
CA ASP A 205 -11.92 -25.92 14.47
C ASP A 205 -12.73 -25.36 15.65
N ALA A 206 -13.53 -26.26 16.24
CA ALA A 206 -14.33 -25.99 17.42
C ALA A 206 -13.50 -25.60 18.66
N ALA A 207 -12.16 -25.73 18.61
CA ALA A 207 -11.25 -25.27 19.66
C ALA A 207 -11.01 -23.74 19.61
N VAL A 208 -10.89 -23.15 18.41
CA VAL A 208 -10.54 -21.72 18.26
C VAL A 208 -11.71 -20.81 18.63
N ALA A 209 -12.94 -21.20 18.26
CA ALA A 209 -14.16 -20.50 18.66
C ALA A 209 -14.32 -20.34 20.19
N ARG A 210 -13.70 -21.23 20.99
CA ARG A 210 -13.68 -21.11 22.45
C ARG A 210 -12.62 -20.14 22.95
N SER A 211 -11.49 -20.01 22.26
CA SER A 211 -10.39 -19.11 22.66
C SER A 211 -10.70 -17.64 22.40
N TRP A 212 -11.53 -17.32 21.40
CA TRP A 212 -11.90 -15.93 21.10
C TRP A 212 -12.63 -15.29 22.29
N ALA A 213 -13.53 -16.01 22.95
CA ALA A 213 -14.20 -15.55 24.17
C ALA A 213 -13.25 -15.29 25.35
N ASP A 214 -12.08 -15.91 25.36
CA ASP A 214 -11.04 -15.71 26.38
C ASP A 214 -10.06 -14.57 26.03
N GLN A 215 -9.98 -14.18 24.75
CA GLN A 215 -9.06 -13.14 24.26
C GLN A 215 -9.70 -11.75 24.18
N VAL A 216 -10.99 -11.65 23.85
CA VAL A 216 -11.73 -10.39 23.98
C VAL A 216 -12.27 -10.33 25.41
N GLY A 217 -11.46 -9.81 26.33
CA GLY A 217 -11.84 -9.64 27.73
C GLY A 217 -13.25 -9.04 27.84
N SER A 218 -14.06 -9.58 28.76
CA SER A 218 -15.40 -9.08 29.05
C SER A 218 -15.35 -7.55 29.23
N ALA A 219 -16.00 -6.83 28.31
CA ALA A 219 -16.27 -5.42 28.51
C ALA A 219 -17.24 -5.27 29.68
N ASP A 220 -16.70 -4.94 30.86
CA ASP A 220 -17.41 -4.29 31.96
C ASP A 220 -17.07 -2.81 31.99
#